data_AF-B6VV63-F1
#
_entry.id   AF-B6VV63-F1
#
_cell.length_a   1.000
_cell.length_b   1.000
_cell.length_c   1.000
_cell.angle_alpha   90.00
_cell.angle_beta   90.00
_cell.angle_gamma   90.00
#
_symmetry.space_group_name_H-M   'P 1'
#
loop_
_entity.id
_entity.type
_entity.pdbx_description
1 polymer ?
#
loop_
_entity_poly.entity_id
_entity_poly.type
_entity_poly.pdbx_seq_one_letter_code
_entity_poly.pdbx_strand_id
1 'polypeptide(L)'
;MKANKLFLLASFFLSSSLTPIAAQSKKEKKQQTEQAVREAVDAKTYKINVDRVMPMKGGSKHLTSDYSLEIRNDSVYSYLPYFGVAYNVPYGGGKGLNFSAPLSEYTSAYNKKGNAKITLKVRNEEDNYLYNIIIYPNGSSNIQVTPTNRQSISFSGEMDLKKKE
;
A
#
# COMPACT_ATOMS: atom_id res chain seq x y z
N MET A 1 32.76 -68.29 -21.81
CA MET A 1 32.85 -66.82 -21.65
C MET A 1 31.95 -66.40 -20.50
N LYS A 2 32.59 -65.84 -19.46
CA LYS A 2 32.13 -64.95 -18.37
C LYS A 2 30.71 -65.09 -17.80
N ALA A 3 30.68 -65.61 -16.56
CA ALA A 3 29.73 -65.17 -15.54
C ALA A 3 30.03 -63.71 -15.13
N ASN A 4 29.01 -62.96 -14.72
CA ASN A 4 29.15 -61.87 -13.73
C ASN A 4 27.81 -61.64 -13.01
N LYS A 5 27.82 -61.92 -11.71
CA LYS A 5 26.88 -61.38 -10.72
C LYS A 5 27.29 -59.93 -10.39
N LEU A 6 26.38 -59.22 -9.70
CA LEU A 6 26.60 -58.22 -8.64
C LEU A 6 26.08 -56.79 -8.93
N PHE A 7 24.94 -56.49 -8.30
CA PHE A 7 24.53 -55.27 -7.59
C PHE A 7 25.17 -53.93 -7.94
N LEU A 8 24.31 -52.91 -8.13
CA LEU A 8 24.37 -51.67 -7.33
C LEU A 8 23.01 -50.97 -7.32
N LEU A 9 22.39 -50.94 -6.13
CA LEU A 9 21.26 -50.09 -5.79
C LEU A 9 21.63 -48.63 -6.04
N ALA A 10 20.89 -47.95 -6.92
CA ALA A 10 20.82 -46.49 -6.89
C ALA A 10 19.81 -46.10 -5.81
N SER A 11 20.29 -45.93 -4.57
CA SER A 11 19.54 -45.24 -3.52
C SER A 11 19.20 -43.84 -4.02
N PHE A 12 17.93 -43.65 -4.35
CA PHE A 12 17.31 -42.35 -4.43
C PHE A 12 17.32 -41.77 -3.01
N PHE A 13 18.39 -41.05 -2.65
CA PHE A 13 18.40 -40.18 -1.48
C PHE A 13 17.41 -39.04 -1.76
N LEU A 14 16.13 -39.35 -1.54
CA LEU A 14 15.10 -38.35 -1.32
C LEU A 14 15.42 -37.73 0.04
N SER A 15 16.35 -36.77 0.08
CA SER A 15 16.50 -35.87 1.21
C SER A 15 15.28 -34.96 1.22
N SER A 16 14.15 -35.51 1.68
CA SER A 16 13.04 -34.72 2.19
C SER A 16 13.57 -33.93 3.37
N SER A 17 14.08 -32.73 3.09
CA SER A 17 14.23 -31.71 4.10
C SER A 17 12.84 -31.47 4.66
N LEU A 18 12.57 -32.05 5.84
CA LEU A 18 11.40 -31.78 6.65
C LEU A 18 11.47 -30.31 7.06
N THR A 19 11.11 -29.42 6.14
CA THR A 19 10.83 -28.04 6.53
C THR A 19 9.60 -28.08 7.43
N PRO A 20 9.62 -27.44 8.60
CA PRO A 20 8.46 -27.44 9.47
C PRO A 20 7.29 -26.78 8.72
N ILE A 21 6.14 -27.46 8.70
CA ILE A 21 4.88 -27.03 8.04
C ILE A 21 4.53 -25.56 8.36
N ALA A 22 4.89 -25.08 9.56
CA ALA A 22 4.70 -23.70 9.99
C ALA A 22 5.54 -22.65 9.22
N ALA A 23 6.71 -23.02 8.67
CA ALA A 23 7.54 -22.13 7.86
C ALA A 23 7.00 -22.03 6.42
N GLN A 24 6.48 -23.14 5.89
CA GLN A 24 5.86 -23.19 4.56
C GLN A 24 4.59 -22.31 4.51
N SER A 25 3.73 -22.40 5.53
CA SER A 25 2.50 -21.59 5.60
C SER A 25 2.74 -20.09 5.74
N LYS A 26 3.79 -19.66 6.47
CA LYS A 26 4.17 -18.23 6.58
C LYS A 26 4.63 -17.66 5.24
N LYS A 27 5.41 -18.43 4.47
CA LYS A 27 5.90 -18.01 3.15
C LYS A 27 4.75 -17.89 2.15
N GLU A 28 3.86 -18.88 2.12
CA GLU A 28 2.66 -18.87 1.28
C GLU A 28 1.75 -17.69 1.61
N LYS A 29 1.48 -17.42 2.90
CA LYS A 29 0.69 -16.25 3.31
C LYS A 29 1.30 -14.94 2.85
N LYS A 30 2.63 -14.78 2.98
CA LYS A 30 3.33 -13.59 2.50
C LYS A 30 3.19 -13.42 0.98
N GLN A 31 3.31 -14.49 0.22
CA GLN A 31 3.14 -14.47 -1.24
C GLN A 31 1.70 -14.12 -1.63
N GLN A 32 0.71 -14.66 -0.93
CA GLN A 32 -0.70 -14.32 -1.14
C GLN A 32 -0.98 -12.84 -0.86
N THR A 33 -0.44 -12.29 0.24
CA THR A 33 -0.54 -10.86 0.56
C THR A 33 0.09 -10.00 -0.53
N GLU A 34 1.31 -10.35 -0.96
CA GLU A 34 2.01 -9.63 -2.03
C GLU A 34 1.24 -9.66 -3.35
N GLN A 35 0.68 -10.81 -3.71
CA GLN A 35 -0.16 -10.95 -4.89
C GLN A 35 -1.44 -10.12 -4.78
N ALA A 36 -2.15 -10.18 -3.65
CA ALA A 36 -3.37 -9.41 -3.44
C ALA A 36 -3.12 -7.89 -3.49
N VAL A 37 -2.00 -7.42 -2.91
CA VAL A 37 -1.57 -6.02 -3.02
C VAL A 37 -1.34 -5.64 -4.48
N ARG A 38 -0.63 -6.49 -5.22
CA ARG A 38 -0.32 -6.23 -6.62
C ARG A 38 -1.58 -6.17 -7.48
N GLU A 39 -2.46 -7.15 -7.36
CA GLU A 39 -3.74 -7.20 -8.06
C GLU A 39 -4.60 -5.97 -7.77
N ALA A 40 -4.69 -5.55 -6.50
CA ALA A 40 -5.47 -4.38 -6.10
C ALA A 40 -4.89 -3.07 -6.68
N VAL A 41 -3.56 -2.92 -6.68
CA VAL A 41 -2.88 -1.75 -7.27
C VAL A 41 -3.00 -1.73 -8.79
N ASP A 42 -2.78 -2.85 -9.46
CA ASP A 42 -2.90 -2.98 -10.92
C ASP A 42 -4.35 -2.70 -11.37
N ALA A 43 -5.34 -3.15 -10.59
CA ALA A 43 -6.75 -2.85 -10.79
C ALA A 43 -7.17 -1.43 -10.35
N LYS A 44 -6.25 -0.63 -9.79
CA LYS A 44 -6.51 0.70 -9.22
C LYS A 44 -7.71 0.72 -8.26
N THR A 45 -7.90 -0.37 -7.51
CA THR A 45 -9.05 -0.55 -6.64
C THR A 45 -8.54 -1.04 -5.29
N TYR A 46 -8.27 -0.10 -4.40
CA TYR A 46 -7.69 -0.39 -3.08
C TYR A 46 -8.06 0.67 -2.06
N LYS A 47 -8.13 0.26 -0.80
CA LYS A 47 -8.32 1.13 0.36
C LYS A 47 -7.13 0.99 1.29
N ILE A 48 -6.60 2.11 1.78
CA ILE A 48 -5.58 2.16 2.81
C ILE A 48 -6.23 2.72 4.07
N ASN A 49 -6.26 1.94 5.14
CA ASN A 49 -6.68 2.39 6.46
C ASN A 49 -5.49 3.08 7.13
N VAL A 50 -5.69 4.30 7.61
CA VAL A 50 -4.62 5.19 8.08
C VAL A 50 -4.64 5.26 9.59
N ASP A 51 -3.51 4.91 10.21
CA ASP A 51 -3.38 4.80 11.66
C ASP A 51 -2.51 5.90 12.29
N ARG A 52 -1.79 6.66 11.46
CA ARG A 52 -0.81 7.63 11.94
C ARG A 52 -0.69 8.79 10.99
N VAL A 53 -0.47 9.96 11.57
CA VAL A 53 -0.20 11.20 10.86
C VAL A 53 1.15 11.78 11.27
N MET A 54 1.83 12.37 10.31
CA MET A 54 3.14 13.01 10.42
C MET A 54 3.07 14.38 9.73
N PRO A 55 2.65 15.43 10.45
CA PRO A 55 2.71 16.80 9.95
C PRO A 55 4.16 17.25 9.76
N MET A 56 4.40 18.24 8.89
CA MET A 56 5.74 18.82 8.74
C MET A 56 6.27 19.51 10.01
N LYS A 57 5.38 20.02 10.86
CA LYS A 57 5.72 20.62 12.14
C LYS A 57 5.03 19.87 13.27
N GLY A 58 5.81 19.43 14.24
CA GLY A 58 5.33 18.65 15.38
C GLY A 58 5.65 17.16 15.24
N GLY A 59 5.33 16.41 16.30
CA GLY A 59 5.56 14.96 16.33
C GLY A 59 4.51 14.16 15.56
N SER A 60 4.84 12.89 15.31
CA SER A 60 3.87 11.91 14.82
C SER A 60 2.76 11.68 15.84
N LYS A 61 1.54 11.44 15.36
CA LYS A 61 0.37 11.14 16.19
C LYS A 61 -0.35 9.90 15.67
N HIS A 62 -0.77 9.04 16.59
CA HIS A 62 -1.69 7.96 16.27
C HIS A 62 -3.10 8.52 16.09
N LEU A 63 -3.84 7.99 15.12
CA LEU A 63 -5.22 8.35 14.84
C LEU A 63 -6.15 7.33 15.50
N THR A 64 -7.23 7.81 16.12
CA THR A 64 -8.22 6.96 16.81
C THR A 64 -9.53 6.79 16.04
N SER A 65 -9.67 7.47 14.90
CA SER A 65 -10.82 7.35 13.99
C SER A 65 -10.42 6.60 12.73
N ASP A 66 -11.40 6.02 12.05
CA ASP A 66 -11.22 5.18 10.85
C ASP A 66 -10.92 6.00 9.58
N TYR A 67 -9.83 6.76 9.60
CA TYR A 67 -9.36 7.51 8.44
C TYR A 67 -8.87 6.57 7.35
N SER A 68 -9.10 6.95 6.10
CA SER A 68 -8.69 6.14 4.96
C SER A 68 -8.46 6.95 3.69
N LEU A 69 -7.67 6.35 2.81
CA LEU A 69 -7.52 6.79 1.42
C LEU A 69 -7.93 5.62 0.52
N GLU A 70 -8.93 5.82 -0.32
CA GLU A 70 -9.43 4.80 -1.22
C GLU A 70 -9.35 5.26 -2.67
N ILE A 71 -8.81 4.39 -3.52
CA ILE A 71 -8.78 4.56 -4.97
C ILE A 71 -9.77 3.59 -5.57
N ARG A 72 -10.65 4.12 -6.43
CA ARG A 72 -11.62 3.34 -7.21
C ARG A 72 -11.49 3.72 -8.67
N ASN A 73 -10.68 2.97 -9.40
CA ASN A 73 -10.37 3.17 -10.81
C ASN A 73 -9.83 4.59 -11.12
N ASP A 74 -10.71 5.50 -11.51
CA ASP A 74 -10.41 6.87 -11.95
C ASP A 74 -10.65 7.93 -10.87
N SER A 75 -11.03 7.50 -9.65
CA SER A 75 -11.48 8.40 -8.60
C SER A 75 -10.76 8.13 -7.27
N VAL A 76 -10.53 9.19 -6.50
CA VAL A 76 -10.03 9.13 -5.13
C VAL A 76 -11.15 9.49 -4.13
N TYR A 77 -11.14 8.80 -2.99
CA TYR A 77 -11.95 9.08 -1.82
C TYR A 77 -10.96 9.27 -0.66
N SER A 78 -10.69 10.53 -0.34
CA SER A 78 -9.79 10.91 0.73
C SER A 78 -10.64 11.23 1.96
N TYR A 79 -10.52 10.42 3.00
CA TYR A 79 -11.02 10.71 4.33
C TYR A 79 -9.83 10.78 5.27
N LEU A 80 -9.04 11.85 5.13
CA LEU A 80 -7.82 12.08 5.90
C LEU A 80 -7.93 13.36 6.73
N PRO A 81 -7.40 13.36 7.96
CA PRO A 81 -7.37 14.58 8.77
C PRO A 81 -6.26 15.50 8.26
N TYR A 82 -6.46 16.81 8.41
CA TYR A 82 -5.42 17.79 8.11
C TYR A 82 -4.91 18.44 9.39
N PHE A 83 -3.60 18.39 9.60
CA PHE A 83 -2.89 19.10 10.67
C PHE A 83 -1.73 19.87 10.06
N GLY A 84 -1.82 21.19 10.06
CA GLY A 84 -0.78 22.02 9.45
C GLY A 84 -1.24 23.45 9.25
N VAL A 85 -0.39 24.21 8.56
CA VAL A 85 -0.68 25.60 8.21
C VAL A 85 -1.40 25.65 6.87
N ALA A 86 -2.55 26.31 6.86
CA ALA A 86 -3.25 26.68 5.63
C ALA A 86 -2.82 28.10 5.22
N TYR A 87 -2.38 28.27 3.98
CA TYR A 87 -1.91 29.55 3.45
C TYR A 87 -3.05 30.33 2.79
N ASN A 88 -3.81 29.68 1.92
CA ASN A 88 -4.92 30.28 1.19
C ASN A 88 -6.09 29.30 1.09
N VAL A 89 -7.04 29.41 2.02
CA VAL A 89 -8.18 28.50 2.11
C VAL A 89 -9.49 29.28 2.28
N PRO A 90 -10.64 28.74 1.86
CA PRO A 90 -11.93 29.39 2.06
C PRO A 90 -12.20 29.71 3.53
N TYR A 91 -13.09 30.68 3.76
CA TYR A 91 -13.57 31.00 5.11
C TYR A 91 -14.14 29.75 5.79
N GLY A 92 -13.73 29.47 7.02
CA GLY A 92 -14.06 28.23 7.73
C GLY A 92 -13.09 27.05 7.47
N GLY A 93 -12.02 27.25 6.70
CA GLY A 93 -10.93 26.28 6.57
C GLY A 93 -11.12 25.20 5.50
N GLY A 94 -12.29 25.13 4.86
CA GLY A 94 -12.61 24.24 3.75
C GLY A 94 -12.65 22.74 4.10
N LYS A 95 -12.80 21.90 3.08
CA LYS A 95 -12.84 20.42 3.12
C LYS A 95 -11.47 19.80 3.43
N GLY A 96 -10.37 20.52 3.18
CA GLY A 96 -9.03 20.05 3.54
C GLY A 96 -8.63 18.78 2.78
N LEU A 97 -8.43 17.67 3.50
CA LEU A 97 -8.14 16.34 2.91
C LEU A 97 -9.33 15.36 3.04
N ASN A 98 -10.53 15.89 3.30
CA ASN A 98 -11.77 15.11 3.33
C ASN A 98 -12.62 15.44 2.09
N PHE A 99 -12.48 14.66 1.02
CA PHE A 99 -13.17 14.87 -0.24
C PHE A 99 -13.20 13.60 -1.09
N SER A 100 -14.07 13.59 -2.11
CA SER A 100 -13.97 12.67 -3.24
C SER A 100 -13.85 13.48 -4.54
N ALA A 101 -13.05 12.99 -5.48
CA ALA A 101 -12.80 13.67 -6.74
C ALA A 101 -12.21 12.72 -7.80
N PRO A 102 -12.42 12.99 -9.09
CA PRO A 102 -11.73 12.28 -10.16
C PRO A 102 -10.22 12.59 -10.13
N LEU A 103 -9.43 11.61 -10.52
CA LEU A 103 -7.98 11.71 -10.71
C LEU A 103 -7.71 12.45 -12.03
N SER A 104 -6.87 13.48 -12.00
CA SER A 104 -6.37 14.12 -13.22
C SER A 104 -5.15 13.40 -13.80
N GLU A 105 -4.39 12.71 -12.95
CA GLU A 105 -3.24 11.90 -13.34
C GLU A 105 -3.08 10.73 -12.36
N TYR A 106 -2.69 9.56 -12.88
CA TYR A 106 -2.31 8.40 -12.07
C TYR A 106 -1.17 7.65 -12.75
N THR A 107 -0.08 7.48 -12.03
CA THR A 107 1.05 6.64 -12.45
C THR A 107 1.39 5.65 -11.35
N SER A 108 1.71 4.41 -11.73
CA SER A 108 2.19 3.39 -10.82
C SER A 108 3.40 2.68 -11.41
N ALA A 109 4.39 2.38 -10.56
CA ALA A 109 5.57 1.62 -10.92
C ALA A 109 6.04 0.75 -9.74
N TYR A 110 6.57 -0.42 -10.04
CA TYR A 110 7.15 -1.32 -9.03
C TYR A 110 8.67 -1.18 -8.99
N ASN A 111 9.24 -1.11 -7.79
CA ASN A 111 10.70 -1.18 -7.63
C ASN A 111 11.18 -2.66 -7.57
N LYS A 112 12.50 -2.87 -7.58
CA LYS A 112 13.11 -4.21 -7.46
C LYS A 112 12.74 -4.98 -6.19
N LYS A 113 12.23 -4.31 -5.16
CA LYS A 113 11.79 -4.89 -3.89
C LYS A 113 10.29 -5.22 -3.87
N GLY A 114 9.58 -5.00 -4.98
CA GLY A 114 8.14 -5.23 -5.09
C GLY A 114 7.27 -4.10 -4.53
N ASN A 115 7.84 -2.99 -4.07
CA ASN A 115 7.03 -1.87 -3.58
C ASN A 115 6.38 -1.17 -4.77
N ALA A 116 5.06 -0.98 -4.69
CA ALA A 116 4.35 -0.11 -5.61
C ALA A 116 4.60 1.36 -5.22
N LYS A 117 5.08 2.15 -6.16
CA LYS A 117 5.17 3.61 -6.06
C LYS A 117 4.07 4.19 -6.94
N ILE A 118 3.15 4.90 -6.31
CA ILE A 118 2.02 5.52 -6.98
C ILE A 118 2.15 7.03 -6.84
N THR A 119 1.97 7.75 -7.94
CA THR A 119 1.80 9.19 -7.95
C THR A 119 0.45 9.50 -8.57
N LEU A 120 -0.40 10.22 -7.85
CA LEU A 120 -1.69 10.67 -8.36
C LEU A 120 -1.87 12.17 -8.12
N LYS A 121 -2.57 12.82 -9.06
CA LYS A 121 -2.93 14.23 -8.99
C LYS A 121 -4.42 14.37 -8.97
N VAL A 122 -4.90 15.29 -8.14
CA VAL A 122 -6.32 15.53 -7.93
C VAL A 122 -6.55 17.02 -7.79
N ARG A 123 -7.65 17.48 -8.35
CA ARG A 123 -8.12 18.86 -8.20
C ARG A 123 -9.55 18.84 -7.67
N ASN A 124 -9.81 19.65 -6.66
CA ASN A 124 -11.17 19.95 -6.22
C ASN A 124 -11.42 21.46 -6.31
N GLU A 125 -12.53 21.92 -5.74
CA GLU A 125 -12.94 23.34 -5.74
C GLU A 125 -11.99 24.24 -4.93
N GLU A 126 -11.19 23.68 -4.01
CA GLU A 126 -10.39 24.43 -3.03
C GLU A 126 -8.88 24.40 -3.31
N ASP A 127 -8.36 23.30 -3.86
CA ASP A 127 -6.91 23.08 -4.00
C ASP A 127 -6.58 22.05 -5.10
N ASN A 128 -5.28 21.96 -5.42
CA ASN A 128 -4.69 20.88 -6.19
C ASN A 128 -3.76 20.08 -5.26
N TYR A 129 -3.85 18.76 -5.35
CA TYR A 129 -3.14 17.84 -4.48
C TYR A 129 -2.30 16.88 -5.31
N LEU A 130 -1.03 16.75 -4.91
CA LEU A 130 -0.15 15.68 -5.35
C LEU A 130 -0.04 14.65 -4.22
N TYR A 131 -0.42 13.41 -4.51
CA TYR A 131 -0.22 12.29 -3.60
C TYR A 131 0.93 11.42 -4.13
N ASN A 132 1.88 11.12 -3.25
CA ASN A 132 2.91 10.12 -3.48
C ASN A 132 2.71 9.00 -2.45
N ILE A 133 2.40 7.81 -2.95
CA ILE A 133 2.06 6.65 -2.13
C ILE A 133 3.08 5.56 -2.38
N ILE A 134 3.58 4.95 -1.31
CA ILE A 134 4.37 3.73 -1.37
C ILE A 134 3.58 2.65 -0.66
N ILE A 135 3.26 1.58 -1.38
CA ILE A 135 2.62 0.39 -0.85
C ILE A 135 3.63 -0.75 -0.89
N TYR A 136 3.90 -1.33 0.26
CA TYR A 136 4.85 -2.43 0.40
C TYR A 136 4.15 -3.78 0.12
N PRO A 137 4.90 -4.83 -0.27
CA PRO A 137 4.33 -6.16 -0.52
C PRO A 137 3.51 -6.77 0.62
N ASN A 138 3.75 -6.33 1.85
CA ASN A 138 2.99 -6.77 3.02
C ASN A 138 1.70 -5.96 3.28
N GLY A 139 1.34 -5.00 2.42
CA GLY A 139 0.15 -4.14 2.57
C GLY A 139 0.39 -2.86 3.37
N SER A 140 1.45 -2.78 4.18
CA SER A 140 1.83 -1.52 4.84
C SER A 140 2.05 -0.42 3.80
N SER A 141 1.75 0.83 4.15
CA SER A 141 1.71 1.94 3.21
C SER A 141 2.14 3.25 3.84
N ASN A 142 2.83 4.08 3.05
CA ASN A 142 3.14 5.47 3.37
C ASN A 142 2.50 6.38 2.32
N ILE A 143 1.84 7.44 2.76
CA ILE A 143 1.18 8.42 1.90
C ILE A 143 1.77 9.79 2.23
N GLN A 144 2.30 10.49 1.22
CA GLN A 144 2.66 11.90 1.33
C GLN A 144 1.71 12.71 0.47
N VAL A 145 1.10 13.73 1.07
CA VAL A 145 0.20 14.65 0.37
C VAL A 145 0.83 16.03 0.34
N THR A 146 0.92 16.59 -0.86
CA THR A 146 1.39 17.95 -1.12
C THR A 146 0.26 18.76 -1.74
N PRO A 147 -0.52 19.47 -0.92
CA PRO A 147 -1.47 20.48 -1.38
C PRO A 147 -0.73 21.71 -1.91
N THR A 148 -1.38 22.53 -2.74
CA THR A 148 -0.79 23.79 -3.23
C THR A 148 -0.92 24.90 -2.19
N ASN A 149 -2.08 24.99 -1.53
CA ASN A 149 -2.40 26.09 -0.62
C ASN A 149 -2.27 25.73 0.86
N ARG A 150 -1.71 24.57 1.17
CA ARG A 150 -1.50 24.10 2.55
C ARG A 150 -0.15 23.42 2.69
N GLN A 151 0.38 23.40 3.90
CA GLN A 151 1.60 22.66 4.22
C GLN A 151 1.43 21.15 3.93
N SER A 152 2.48 20.51 3.42
CA SER A 152 2.47 19.06 3.17
C SER A 152 2.30 18.25 4.46
N ILE A 153 1.79 17.04 4.33
CA ILE A 153 1.52 16.12 5.44
C ILE A 153 1.71 14.68 4.98
N SER A 154 2.17 13.82 5.89
CA SER A 154 2.36 12.40 5.62
C SER A 154 1.54 11.53 6.55
N PHE A 155 1.27 10.30 6.10
CA PHE A 155 0.50 9.30 6.81
C PHE A 155 1.14 7.92 6.67
N SER A 156 0.91 7.07 7.66
CA SER A 156 1.14 5.63 7.54
C SER A 156 -0.17 4.87 7.70
N GLY A 157 -0.23 3.69 7.10
CA GLY A 157 -1.40 2.84 7.19
C GLY A 157 -1.15 1.45 6.61
N GLU A 158 -2.23 0.71 6.44
CA GLU A 158 -2.21 -0.63 5.87
C GLU A 158 -3.36 -0.77 4.86
N MET A 159 -3.08 -1.47 3.75
CA MET A 159 -4.08 -1.78 2.75
C MET A 159 -5.12 -2.74 3.34
N ASP A 160 -6.39 -2.44 3.11
CA ASP A 160 -7.48 -3.34 3.44
C ASP A 160 -7.53 -4.50 2.44
N LEU A 161 -6.93 -5.61 2.82
CA LEU A 161 -6.83 -6.84 2.01
C LEU A 161 -7.89 -7.87 2.39
N LYS A 162 -8.92 -7.49 3.16
CA LYS A 162 -10.01 -8.42 3.48
C LYS A 162 -10.67 -8.85 2.17
N LYS A 163 -10.76 -10.18 1.97
CA LYS A 163 -11.58 -10.73 0.90
C LYS A 163 -13.01 -10.22 1.10
N LYS A 164 -13.58 -9.57 0.09
CA LYS A 164 -15.04 -9.41 0.04
C LYS A 164 -15.60 -10.83 0.01
N GLU A 165 -16.25 -11.23 1.09
CA GLU A 165 -17.06 -12.45 1.15
C GLU A 165 -18.23 -12.37 0.15
#